data_AF-A0A925TJJ8-F1
#
_entry.id   AF-A0A925TJJ8-F1
#
_cell.length_a   1.000
_cell.length_b   1.000
_cell.length_c   1.000
_cell.angle_alpha   90.00
_cell.angle_beta   90.00
_cell.angle_gamma   90.00
#
_symmetry.space_group_name_H-M   'P 1'
#
loop_
_entity.id
_entity.type
_entity.pdbx_description
1 polymer ?
#
loop_
_entity_poly.entity_id
_entity_poly.type
_entity_poly.pdbx_seq_one_letter_code
_entity_poly.pdbx_strand_id
1 'polypeptide(L)'
;ATLAKAVASFTKQRCVIEKFIDFKCELSVLVARSSNGEVKIFPVAENIHTKHILDFSIVPARVSDSVKAEAEKLALAIVEKLNVVGLLAIELFLTDRGEILVNELAPRPHNSGHWTLDACVTSQFEQHVRAVCGLPLGDVSVVSPVVMVNILGDAWKWLNGALVGDANWSAVLAEPHVKLHLYGKKEPRIGRKMGHFTVTAKTADAALEAARALKAKL
;
A
#
# COMPACT_ATOMS: atom_id res chain seq x y z
N ALA A 1 -16.79 -22.64 -8.96
CA ALA A 1 -16.46 -23.19 -10.30
C ALA A 1 -15.50 -24.36 -10.12
N THR A 2 -15.53 -25.40 -10.95
CA THR A 2 -14.57 -26.52 -10.86
C THR A 2 -13.20 -26.10 -11.41
N LEU A 3 -12.10 -26.66 -10.89
CA LEU A 3 -10.73 -26.39 -11.38
C LEU A 3 -10.62 -26.59 -12.91
N ALA A 4 -11.25 -27.64 -13.44
CA ALA A 4 -11.29 -27.92 -14.87
C ALA A 4 -11.93 -26.79 -15.69
N LYS A 5 -13.02 -26.17 -15.19
CA LYS A 5 -13.64 -25.00 -15.84
C LYS A 5 -12.73 -23.77 -15.77
N ALA A 6 -12.03 -23.56 -14.66
CA ALA A 6 -11.08 -22.44 -14.54
C ALA A 6 -9.90 -22.61 -15.51
N VAL A 7 -9.28 -23.79 -15.55
CA VAL A 7 -8.16 -24.10 -16.45
C VAL A 7 -8.55 -23.93 -17.92
N ALA A 8 -9.78 -24.33 -18.30
CA ALA A 8 -10.30 -24.14 -19.65
C ALA A 8 -10.44 -22.66 -20.05
N SER A 9 -10.60 -21.74 -19.09
CA SER A 9 -10.65 -20.29 -19.35
C SER A 9 -9.26 -19.66 -19.56
N PHE A 10 -8.18 -20.33 -19.16
CA PHE A 10 -6.79 -19.83 -19.24
C PHE A 10 -5.97 -20.51 -20.35
N THR A 11 -6.63 -21.15 -21.33
CA THR A 11 -5.93 -21.92 -22.38
C THR A 11 -4.83 -21.10 -23.06
N LYS A 12 -3.61 -21.65 -23.06
CA LYS A 12 -2.35 -21.10 -23.62
C LYS A 12 -1.55 -20.14 -22.73
N GLN A 13 -1.89 -19.96 -21.46
CA GLN A 13 -1.06 -19.20 -20.52
C GLN A 13 -0.45 -20.09 -19.43
N ARG A 14 0.76 -19.75 -18.98
CA ARG A 14 1.36 -20.35 -17.79
C ARG A 14 0.65 -19.79 -16.57
N CYS A 15 0.07 -20.65 -15.76
CA CYS A 15 -0.62 -20.27 -14.52
C CYS A 15 0.09 -20.88 -13.31
N VAL A 16 -0.01 -20.19 -12.17
CA VAL A 16 0.23 -20.76 -10.85
C VAL A 16 -1.13 -20.96 -10.20
N ILE A 17 -1.36 -22.13 -9.62
CA ILE A 17 -2.57 -22.41 -8.84
C ILE A 17 -2.15 -22.43 -7.38
N GLU A 18 -2.66 -21.47 -6.61
CA GLU A 18 -2.30 -21.28 -5.22
C GLU A 18 -3.46 -21.71 -4.33
N LYS A 19 -3.12 -22.22 -3.14
CA LYS A 19 -4.12 -22.52 -2.12
C LYS A 19 -4.73 -21.19 -1.67
N PHE A 20 -6.05 -21.15 -1.52
CA PHE A 20 -6.71 -20.04 -0.85
C PHE A 20 -6.27 -19.99 0.62
N ILE A 21 -5.71 -18.87 1.04
CA ILE A 21 -5.22 -18.66 2.39
C ILE A 21 -6.29 -17.94 3.20
N ASP A 22 -6.76 -18.56 4.27
CA ASP A 22 -7.58 -17.89 5.28
C ASP A 22 -6.66 -17.01 6.14
N PHE A 23 -6.61 -15.72 5.80
CA PHE A 23 -5.78 -14.74 6.49
C PHE A 23 -6.62 -13.82 7.39
N LYS A 24 -6.03 -13.43 8.51
CA LYS A 24 -6.56 -12.44 9.46
C LYS A 24 -6.48 -11.03 8.92
N CYS A 25 -5.33 -10.67 8.34
CA CYS A 25 -5.12 -9.40 7.67
C CYS A 25 -3.98 -9.47 6.65
N GLU A 26 -3.93 -8.49 5.77
CA GLU A 26 -2.85 -8.30 4.81
C GLU A 26 -1.88 -7.25 5.36
N LEU A 27 -0.59 -7.50 5.21
CA LEU A 27 0.47 -6.58 5.62
C LEU A 27 1.36 -6.26 4.41
N SER A 28 2.11 -5.18 4.50
CA SER A 28 3.25 -4.97 3.60
C SER A 28 4.42 -4.33 4.32
N VAL A 29 5.62 -4.71 3.91
CA VAL A 29 6.88 -4.09 4.34
C VAL A 29 7.58 -3.51 3.12
N LEU A 30 8.05 -2.27 3.24
CA LEU A 30 8.91 -1.65 2.23
C LEU A 30 10.34 -1.65 2.73
N VAL A 31 11.26 -2.02 1.87
CA VAL A 31 12.68 -2.05 2.20
C VAL A 31 13.46 -1.31 1.13
N ALA A 32 14.23 -0.31 1.55
CA ALA A 32 15.24 0.32 0.72
C ALA A 32 16.59 -0.35 0.97
N ARG A 33 17.29 -0.73 -0.10
CA ARG A 33 18.66 -1.25 -0.01
C ARG A 33 19.54 -0.56 -1.05
N SER A 34 20.62 0.05 -0.61
CA SER A 34 21.56 0.76 -1.48
C SER A 34 22.55 -0.20 -2.17
N SER A 35 23.30 0.31 -3.13
CA SER A 35 24.38 -0.44 -3.81
C SER A 35 25.55 -0.81 -2.89
N ASN A 36 25.74 -0.11 -1.76
CA ASN A 36 26.77 -0.44 -0.77
C ASN A 36 26.27 -1.41 0.33
N GLY A 37 25.01 -1.85 0.26
CA GLY A 37 24.42 -2.79 1.20
C GLY A 37 23.75 -2.16 2.44
N GLU A 38 23.72 -0.82 2.56
CA GLU A 38 22.89 -0.15 3.57
C GLU A 38 21.41 -0.50 3.37
N VAL A 39 20.69 -0.80 4.46
CA VAL A 39 19.28 -1.17 4.44
C VAL A 39 18.47 -0.26 5.37
N LYS A 40 17.30 0.18 4.91
CA LYS A 40 16.26 0.81 5.74
C LYS A 40 14.93 0.12 5.51
N ILE A 41 14.29 -0.30 6.60
CA ILE A 41 13.00 -0.99 6.60
C ILE A 41 11.95 -0.02 7.11
N PHE A 42 10.94 0.26 6.30
CA PHE A 42 9.81 1.08 6.73
C PHE A 42 8.92 0.31 7.71
N PRO A 43 8.25 1.02 8.64
CA PRO A 43 7.25 0.40 9.51
C PRO A 43 6.18 -0.37 8.74
N VAL A 44 5.78 -1.51 9.30
CA VAL A 44 4.78 -2.41 8.71
C VAL A 44 3.44 -1.69 8.54
N ALA A 45 2.86 -1.79 7.34
CA ALA A 45 1.53 -1.31 7.03
C ALA A 45 0.53 -2.48 7.02
N GLU A 46 -0.66 -2.24 7.57
CA GLU A 46 -1.84 -3.11 7.37
C GLU A 46 -2.59 -2.63 6.14
N ASN A 47 -2.92 -3.55 5.24
CA ASN A 47 -3.58 -3.25 3.97
C ASN A 47 -4.98 -3.85 3.93
N ILE A 48 -5.92 -3.10 3.38
CA ILE A 48 -7.28 -3.55 3.12
C ILE A 48 -7.53 -3.45 1.62
N HIS A 49 -7.81 -4.57 0.97
CA HIS A 49 -8.21 -4.61 -0.44
C HIS A 49 -9.73 -4.71 -0.58
N THR A 50 -10.30 -3.92 -1.48
CA THR A 50 -11.71 -3.99 -1.88
C THR A 50 -11.78 -4.32 -3.37
N LYS A 51 -12.48 -5.40 -3.75
CA LYS A 51 -12.57 -5.88 -5.14
C LYS A 51 -11.19 -6.04 -5.80
N HIS A 52 -10.23 -6.63 -5.07
CA HIS A 52 -8.84 -6.85 -5.50
C HIS A 52 -8.03 -5.58 -5.79
N ILE A 53 -8.46 -4.42 -5.30
CA ILE A 53 -7.73 -3.15 -5.41
C ILE A 53 -7.43 -2.66 -4.00
N LEU A 54 -6.17 -2.26 -3.75
CA LEU A 54 -5.80 -1.67 -2.47
C LEU A 54 -6.69 -0.47 -2.18
N ASP A 55 -7.31 -0.48 -1.01
CA ASP A 55 -8.24 0.54 -0.59
C ASP A 55 -7.62 1.42 0.51
N PHE A 56 -7.19 0.79 1.60
CA PHE A 56 -6.55 1.45 2.74
C PHE A 56 -5.17 0.86 3.03
N SER A 57 -4.22 1.72 3.42
CA SER A 57 -2.99 1.32 4.10
C SER A 57 -2.89 2.05 5.43
N ILE A 58 -2.75 1.31 6.52
CA ILE A 58 -2.83 1.80 7.90
C ILE A 58 -1.48 1.62 8.57
N VAL A 59 -0.93 2.72 9.11
CA VAL A 59 0.38 2.75 9.76
C VAL A 59 0.32 3.48 11.09
N PRO A 60 0.84 2.91 12.19
CA PRO A 60 1.39 1.54 12.28
C PRO A 60 0.32 0.46 12.07
N ALA A 61 0.71 -0.69 11.52
CA ALA A 61 -0.16 -1.86 11.42
C ALA A 61 -0.72 -2.26 12.80
N ARG A 62 -2.02 -2.60 12.86
CA ARG A 62 -2.72 -2.92 14.12
C ARG A 62 -2.58 -4.39 14.51
N VAL A 63 -1.32 -4.83 14.55
CA VAL A 63 -0.89 -6.18 14.94
C VAL A 63 0.10 -6.08 16.08
N SER A 64 0.40 -7.21 16.75
CA SER A 64 1.38 -7.23 17.84
C SER A 64 2.78 -6.85 17.34
N ASP A 65 3.61 -6.32 18.24
CA ASP A 65 4.98 -5.94 17.88
C ASP A 65 5.83 -7.15 17.48
N SER A 66 5.51 -8.34 17.99
CA SER A 66 6.12 -9.60 17.55
C SER A 66 5.84 -9.90 16.07
N VAL A 67 4.63 -9.65 15.58
CA VAL A 67 4.28 -9.83 14.16
C VAL A 67 5.02 -8.81 13.31
N LYS A 68 5.11 -7.55 13.76
CA LYS A 68 5.86 -6.52 13.05
C LYS A 68 7.34 -6.90 12.91
N ALA A 69 7.97 -7.30 14.01
CA ALA A 69 9.37 -7.71 14.03
C ALA A 69 9.63 -8.91 13.11
N GLU A 70 8.74 -9.92 13.09
CA GLU A 70 8.89 -11.06 12.19
C GLU A 70 8.71 -10.68 10.72
N ALA A 71 7.76 -9.78 10.40
CA ALA A 71 7.58 -9.25 9.05
C ALA A 71 8.82 -8.48 8.57
N GLU A 72 9.40 -7.63 9.42
CA GLU A 72 10.61 -6.86 9.13
C GLU A 72 11.83 -7.77 8.93
N LYS A 73 11.98 -8.78 9.79
CA LYS A 73 13.05 -9.79 9.68
C LYS A 73 12.94 -10.60 8.38
N LEU A 74 11.75 -11.06 8.03
CA LEU A 74 11.49 -11.75 6.76
C LEU A 74 11.82 -10.85 5.57
N ALA A 75 11.42 -9.58 5.63
CA ALA A 75 11.67 -8.60 4.59
C ALA A 75 13.17 -8.36 4.37
N LEU A 76 13.94 -8.22 5.46
CA LEU A 76 15.40 -8.10 5.42
C LEU A 76 16.04 -9.31 4.73
N ALA A 77 15.66 -10.52 5.15
CA ALA A 77 16.20 -11.75 4.59
C ALA A 77 15.93 -11.85 3.09
N ILE A 78 14.74 -11.43 2.62
CA ILE A 78 14.39 -11.43 1.20
C ILE A 78 15.27 -10.46 0.41
N VAL A 79 15.42 -9.19 0.84
CA VAL A 79 16.20 -8.21 0.08
C VAL A 79 17.69 -8.55 0.03
N GLU A 80 18.23 -9.15 1.09
CA GLU A 80 19.61 -9.63 1.13
C GLU A 80 19.82 -10.81 0.20
N LYS A 81 18.93 -11.81 0.23
CA LYS A 81 19.01 -13.01 -0.63
C LYS A 81 18.85 -12.69 -2.11
N LEU A 82 17.99 -11.71 -2.44
CA LEU A 82 17.79 -11.25 -3.82
C LEU A 82 18.82 -10.20 -4.25
N ASN A 83 19.71 -9.75 -3.34
CA ASN A 83 20.68 -8.69 -3.56
C ASN A 83 20.06 -7.42 -4.20
N VAL A 84 18.93 -6.98 -3.65
CA VAL A 84 18.18 -5.83 -4.17
C VAL A 84 19.02 -4.55 -4.08
N VAL A 85 18.96 -3.73 -5.13
CA VAL A 85 19.37 -2.31 -5.10
C VAL A 85 18.17 -1.47 -5.51
N GLY A 86 17.79 -0.49 -4.68
CA GLY A 86 16.58 0.30 -4.85
C GLY A 86 15.56 0.05 -3.74
N LEU A 87 14.30 -0.15 -4.11
CA LEU A 87 13.19 -0.38 -3.19
C LEU A 87 12.48 -1.70 -3.53
N LEU A 88 12.16 -2.50 -2.52
CA LEU A 88 11.31 -3.69 -2.63
C LEU A 88 10.10 -3.53 -1.70
N ALA A 89 8.90 -3.72 -2.24
CA ALA A 89 7.71 -3.94 -1.44
C ALA A 89 7.40 -5.44 -1.38
N ILE A 90 7.04 -5.90 -0.19
CA ILE A 90 6.78 -7.30 0.12
C ILE A 90 5.38 -7.35 0.70
N GLU A 91 4.45 -7.96 -0.02
CA GLU A 91 3.08 -8.16 0.44
C GLU A 91 2.98 -9.48 1.19
N LEU A 92 2.28 -9.46 2.31
CA LEU A 92 2.24 -10.54 3.27
C LEU A 92 0.81 -10.84 3.70
N PHE A 93 0.53 -12.10 3.98
CA PHE A 93 -0.65 -12.53 4.72
C PHE A 93 -0.28 -12.88 6.15
N LEU A 94 -1.00 -12.35 7.13
CA LEU A 94 -1.00 -12.86 8.50
C LEU A 94 -2.16 -13.83 8.67
N THR A 95 -1.90 -15.09 8.96
CA THR A 95 -2.96 -16.09 9.18
C THR A 95 -3.56 -15.99 10.59
N ASP A 96 -4.72 -16.63 10.80
CA ASP A 96 -5.33 -16.73 12.15
C ASP A 96 -4.46 -17.49 13.16
N ARG A 97 -3.49 -18.28 12.67
CA ARG A 97 -2.52 -19.01 13.50
C ARG A 97 -1.28 -18.18 13.85
N GLY A 98 -1.19 -16.95 13.35
CA GLY A 98 -0.04 -16.06 13.55
C GLY A 98 1.12 -16.31 12.57
N GLU A 99 0.93 -17.12 11.53
CA GLU A 99 1.94 -17.36 10.50
C GLU A 99 1.97 -16.18 9.49
N ILE A 100 3.16 -15.74 9.10
CA ILE A 100 3.37 -14.73 8.06
C ILE A 100 3.76 -15.44 6.76
N LEU A 101 2.98 -15.23 5.71
CA LEU A 101 3.21 -15.82 4.39
C LEU A 101 3.47 -14.70 3.37
N VAL A 102 4.44 -14.88 2.48
CA VAL A 102 4.68 -13.95 1.37
C VAL A 102 3.64 -14.19 0.28
N ASN A 103 2.93 -13.14 -0.12
CA ASN A 103 2.01 -13.14 -1.25
C ASN A 103 2.76 -12.79 -2.54
N GLU A 104 3.30 -11.58 -2.62
CA GLU A 104 4.03 -11.11 -3.80
C GLU A 104 5.12 -10.09 -3.46
N LEU A 105 5.98 -9.83 -4.45
CA LEU A 105 7.09 -8.90 -4.37
C LEU A 105 6.99 -7.86 -5.51
N ALA A 106 7.17 -6.58 -5.19
CA ALA A 106 7.22 -5.51 -6.17
C ALA A 106 8.55 -4.73 -6.06
N PRO A 107 9.50 -4.87 -7.02
CA PRO A 107 10.82 -4.23 -6.98
C PRO A 107 10.77 -2.78 -7.43
N ARG A 108 9.91 -1.98 -6.79
CA ARG A 108 9.65 -0.57 -7.08
C ARG A 108 8.93 0.11 -5.92
N PRO A 109 8.85 1.45 -5.90
CA PRO A 109 7.83 2.15 -5.12
C PRO A 109 6.44 1.53 -5.29
N HIS A 110 5.74 1.41 -4.18
CA HIS A 110 4.50 0.65 -4.06
C HIS A 110 3.35 1.48 -3.53
N ASN A 111 2.14 1.11 -3.91
CA ASN A 111 0.93 1.84 -3.54
C ASN A 111 0.71 1.84 -2.02
N SER A 112 0.97 0.70 -1.37
CA SER A 112 0.90 0.58 0.08
C SER A 112 1.97 1.38 0.83
N GLY A 113 2.86 2.08 0.12
CA GLY A 113 3.86 2.98 0.67
C GLY A 113 3.59 4.45 0.45
N HIS A 114 2.50 4.84 -0.20
CA HIS A 114 2.26 6.25 -0.52
C HIS A 114 2.07 7.12 0.73
N TRP A 115 1.64 6.52 1.85
CA TRP A 115 1.60 7.16 3.16
C TRP A 115 2.95 7.78 3.59
N THR A 116 4.08 7.24 3.11
CA THR A 116 5.43 7.74 3.46
C THR A 116 5.69 9.16 2.96
N LEU A 117 4.91 9.68 2.01
CA LEU A 117 5.03 11.07 1.54
C LEU A 117 4.71 12.08 2.64
N ASP A 118 3.73 11.78 3.49
CA ASP A 118 3.17 12.74 4.45
C ASP A 118 3.40 12.36 5.91
N ALA A 119 3.93 11.17 6.16
CA ALA A 119 4.05 10.62 7.51
C ALA A 119 5.43 10.01 7.83
N CYS A 120 6.38 10.01 6.91
CA CYS A 120 7.77 9.62 7.19
C CYS A 120 8.72 10.82 7.05
N VAL A 121 9.86 10.74 7.75
CA VAL A 121 10.98 11.69 7.54
C VAL A 121 11.50 11.62 6.10
N THR A 122 11.63 10.42 5.53
CA THR A 122 12.02 10.20 4.13
C THR A 122 11.01 9.30 3.43
N SER A 123 10.46 9.76 2.30
CA SER A 123 9.47 8.99 1.54
C SER A 123 10.10 7.81 0.81
N GLN A 124 9.29 6.80 0.46
CA GLN A 124 9.74 5.67 -0.36
C GLN A 124 10.35 6.10 -1.71
N PHE A 125 9.90 7.22 -2.27
CA PHE A 125 10.37 7.74 -3.55
C PHE A 125 11.78 8.32 -3.40
N GLU A 126 11.99 9.11 -2.35
CA GLU A 126 13.31 9.63 -2.04
C GLU A 126 14.28 8.50 -1.66
N GLN A 127 13.84 7.51 -0.88
CA GLN A 127 14.66 6.33 -0.58
C GLN A 127 15.04 5.55 -1.83
N HIS A 128 14.10 5.38 -2.77
CA HIS A 128 14.41 4.71 -4.04
C HIS A 128 15.51 5.46 -4.81
N VAL A 129 15.41 6.79 -4.92
CA VAL A 129 16.44 7.63 -5.55
C VAL A 129 17.79 7.50 -4.84
N ARG A 130 17.82 7.65 -3.51
CA ARG A 130 19.06 7.53 -2.72
C ARG A 130 19.72 6.17 -2.92
N ALA A 131 18.93 5.09 -2.84
CA ALA A 131 19.40 3.73 -2.99
C ALA A 131 20.04 3.46 -4.37
N VAL A 132 19.39 3.87 -5.46
CA VAL A 132 19.90 3.63 -6.83
C VAL A 132 21.06 4.56 -7.20
N CYS A 133 21.13 5.74 -6.60
CA CYS A 133 22.24 6.69 -6.80
C CYS A 133 23.45 6.44 -5.88
N GLY A 134 23.38 5.45 -4.97
CA GLY A 134 24.44 5.19 -4.00
C GLY A 134 24.62 6.29 -2.94
N LEU A 135 23.57 7.06 -2.67
CA LEU A 135 23.54 8.08 -1.62
C LEU A 135 23.15 7.46 -0.28
N PRO A 136 23.51 8.09 0.86
CA PRO A 136 23.08 7.63 2.18
C PRO A 136 21.56 7.55 2.28
N LEU A 137 21.04 6.41 2.78
CA LEU A 137 19.60 6.26 2.98
C LEU A 137 19.10 7.20 4.09
N GLY A 138 17.88 7.70 3.91
CA GLY A 138 17.23 8.59 4.86
C GLY A 138 16.63 7.85 6.06
N ASP A 139 16.17 8.62 7.04
CA ASP A 139 15.40 8.11 8.18
C ASP A 139 13.98 7.75 7.74
N VAL A 140 13.52 6.55 8.10
CA VAL A 140 12.19 6.01 7.76
C VAL A 140 11.21 6.12 8.91
N SER A 141 11.58 6.80 9.99
CA SER A 141 10.74 7.03 11.17
C SER A 141 9.41 7.68 10.79
N VAL A 142 8.33 7.14 11.37
CA VAL A 142 6.98 7.67 11.22
C VAL A 142 6.82 8.88 12.14
N VAL A 143 6.45 10.03 11.57
CA VAL A 143 6.25 11.28 12.30
C VAL A 143 4.87 11.33 12.96
N SER A 144 3.87 10.70 12.34
CA SER A 144 2.51 10.61 12.86
C SER A 144 1.78 9.38 12.31
N PRO A 145 0.95 8.67 13.11
CA PRO A 145 0.06 7.64 12.59
C PRO A 145 -0.78 8.13 11.42
N VAL A 146 -0.95 7.28 10.41
CA VAL A 146 -1.50 7.67 9.11
C VAL A 146 -2.31 6.56 8.49
N VAL A 147 -3.35 6.95 7.75
CA VAL A 147 -4.04 6.07 6.80
C VAL A 147 -3.97 6.69 5.42
N MET A 148 -3.52 5.91 4.45
CA MET A 148 -3.64 6.24 3.02
C MET A 148 -4.91 5.61 2.48
N VAL A 149 -5.65 6.36 1.67
CA VAL A 149 -6.86 5.92 0.98
C VAL A 149 -6.70 6.12 -0.51
N ASN A 150 -6.98 5.08 -1.27
CA ASN A 150 -6.85 5.08 -2.72
C ASN A 150 -8.07 5.74 -3.35
N ILE A 151 -7.85 6.68 -4.28
CA ILE A 151 -8.93 7.35 -5.02
C ILE A 151 -9.03 6.70 -6.39
N LEU A 152 -10.13 5.99 -6.65
CA LEU A 152 -10.43 5.41 -7.95
C LEU A 152 -11.29 6.37 -8.78
N GLY A 153 -11.37 6.14 -10.10
CA GLY A 153 -12.27 6.90 -10.97
C GLY A 153 -13.74 6.78 -10.59
N ASP A 154 -14.11 5.79 -9.77
CA ASP A 154 -15.41 5.62 -9.13
C ASP A 154 -15.80 6.82 -8.26
N ALA A 155 -14.83 7.58 -7.74
CA ALA A 155 -15.10 8.77 -6.92
C ALA A 155 -15.67 9.96 -7.74
N TRP A 156 -15.57 9.93 -9.07
CA TRP A 156 -16.19 10.96 -9.91
C TRP A 156 -17.70 10.76 -9.99
N LYS A 157 -18.43 11.81 -10.35
CA LYS A 157 -19.89 11.72 -10.50
C LYS A 157 -20.24 11.09 -11.84
N TRP A 158 -20.94 9.96 -11.79
CA TRP A 158 -21.41 9.23 -12.95
C TRP A 158 -22.94 9.22 -13.02
N LEU A 159 -23.50 9.48 -14.21
CA LEU A 159 -24.92 9.33 -14.49
C LEU A 159 -25.09 8.51 -15.77
N ASN A 160 -25.77 7.36 -15.69
CA ASN A 160 -25.98 6.46 -16.82
C ASN A 160 -24.70 6.11 -17.59
N GLY A 161 -23.58 5.96 -16.87
CA GLY A 161 -22.26 5.66 -17.45
C GLY A 161 -21.52 6.87 -18.04
N ALA A 162 -22.12 8.05 -18.07
CA ALA A 162 -21.46 9.28 -18.48
C ALA A 162 -20.86 10.02 -17.28
N LEU A 163 -19.68 10.59 -17.47
CA LEU A 163 -19.03 11.47 -16.50
C LEU A 163 -19.78 12.80 -16.46
N VAL A 164 -20.35 13.16 -15.31
CA VAL A 164 -21.16 14.38 -15.14
C VAL A 164 -20.57 15.39 -14.16
N GLY A 165 -19.46 15.06 -13.51
CA GLY A 165 -18.75 16.00 -12.65
C GLY A 165 -17.63 15.36 -11.85
N ASP A 166 -16.89 16.21 -11.16
CA ASP A 166 -15.79 15.81 -10.30
C ASP A 166 -16.26 15.23 -8.95
N ALA A 167 -15.34 14.51 -8.31
CA ALA A 167 -15.50 14.08 -6.93
C ALA A 167 -15.61 15.27 -5.97
N ASN A 168 -16.10 15.02 -4.76
CA ASN A 168 -16.30 16.07 -3.76
C ASN A 168 -14.99 16.46 -3.04
N TRP A 169 -14.07 17.11 -3.75
CA TRP A 169 -12.74 17.45 -3.20
C TRP A 169 -12.81 18.36 -1.98
N SER A 170 -13.77 19.29 -1.92
CA SER A 170 -13.92 20.21 -0.79
C SER A 170 -14.27 19.49 0.50
N ALA A 171 -15.04 18.40 0.45
CA ALA A 171 -15.35 17.59 1.63
C ALA A 171 -14.11 16.88 2.19
N VAL A 172 -13.16 16.51 1.33
CA VAL A 172 -11.90 15.89 1.74
C VAL A 172 -10.91 16.93 2.25
N LEU A 173 -10.76 18.06 1.55
CA LEU A 173 -9.84 19.14 1.90
C LEU A 173 -10.27 19.96 3.13
N ALA A 174 -11.53 19.82 3.56
CA ALA A 174 -12.01 20.44 4.80
C ALA A 174 -11.42 19.79 6.07
N GLU A 175 -10.88 18.57 5.98
CA GLU A 175 -10.17 17.93 7.10
C GLU A 175 -8.72 18.45 7.18
N PRO A 176 -8.32 19.14 8.26
CA PRO A 176 -7.01 19.79 8.35
C PRO A 176 -5.81 18.83 8.23
N HIS A 177 -5.99 17.57 8.63
CA HIS A 177 -4.93 16.56 8.64
C HIS A 177 -4.84 15.74 7.35
N VAL A 178 -5.61 16.10 6.32
CA VAL A 178 -5.57 15.43 5.03
C VAL A 178 -4.51 16.02 4.10
N LYS A 179 -3.82 15.15 3.35
CA LYS A 179 -3.02 15.52 2.18
C LYS A 179 -3.57 14.80 0.95
N LEU A 180 -4.03 15.56 -0.04
CA LEU A 180 -4.59 15.04 -1.29
C LEU A 180 -3.51 15.00 -2.38
N HIS A 181 -3.33 13.84 -3.01
CA HIS A 181 -2.37 13.60 -4.08
C HIS A 181 -3.08 13.09 -5.34
N LEU A 182 -3.23 13.94 -6.35
CA LEU A 182 -3.82 13.58 -7.64
C LEU A 182 -2.73 13.37 -8.70
N TYR A 183 -2.87 12.33 -9.51
CA TYR A 183 -1.83 11.92 -10.48
C TYR A 183 -1.87 12.67 -11.82
N GLY A 184 -2.72 13.68 -11.97
CA GLY A 184 -2.88 14.44 -13.22
C GLY A 184 -3.37 13.59 -14.41
N LYS A 185 -4.00 12.44 -14.16
CA LYS A 185 -4.56 11.58 -15.20
C LYS A 185 -5.76 12.29 -15.85
N LYS A 186 -5.72 12.47 -17.18
CA LYS A 186 -6.72 13.23 -17.95
C LYS A 186 -8.16 12.79 -17.75
N GLU A 187 -8.41 11.48 -17.67
CA GLU A 187 -9.76 10.92 -17.65
C GLU A 187 -9.94 9.88 -16.53
N PRO A 188 -10.96 10.04 -15.67
CA PRO A 188 -11.34 9.00 -14.72
C PRO A 188 -11.96 7.81 -15.47
N ARG A 189 -11.67 6.61 -14.98
CA ARG A 189 -12.35 5.37 -15.40
C ARG A 189 -12.64 4.55 -14.17
N ILE A 190 -13.78 3.87 -14.14
CA ILE A 190 -14.14 2.93 -13.07
C ILE A 190 -12.99 1.93 -12.84
N GLY A 191 -12.56 1.78 -11.59
CA GLY A 191 -11.43 0.96 -11.15
C GLY A 191 -10.03 1.56 -11.40
N ARG A 192 -9.90 2.69 -12.14
CA ARG A 192 -8.59 3.32 -12.40
C ARG A 192 -8.16 4.13 -11.18
N LYS A 193 -6.96 3.87 -10.65
CA LYS A 193 -6.34 4.73 -9.62
C LYS A 193 -6.10 6.14 -10.19
N MET A 194 -6.71 7.15 -9.60
CA MET A 194 -6.64 8.56 -10.03
C MET A 194 -5.82 9.42 -9.06
N GLY A 195 -5.72 8.99 -7.82
CA GLY A 195 -4.94 9.64 -6.78
C GLY A 195 -4.97 8.81 -5.50
N HIS A 196 -4.52 9.42 -4.43
CA HIS A 196 -4.75 8.97 -3.07
C HIS A 196 -4.87 10.20 -2.17
N PHE A 197 -5.39 10.00 -0.96
CA PHE A 197 -5.17 10.95 0.11
C PHE A 197 -4.59 10.24 1.32
N THR A 198 -3.85 10.96 2.14
CA THR A 198 -3.44 10.50 3.47
C THR A 198 -4.20 11.30 4.51
N VAL A 199 -4.45 10.70 5.67
CA VAL A 199 -4.97 11.38 6.86
C VAL A 199 -4.15 10.96 8.05
N THR A 200 -3.58 11.93 8.76
CA THR A 200 -2.82 11.70 9.98
C THR A 200 -3.69 11.92 11.22
N ALA A 201 -3.38 11.20 12.31
CA ALA A 201 -4.07 11.37 13.59
C ALA A 201 -3.18 10.96 14.75
N LYS A 202 -3.70 11.05 15.98
CA LYS A 202 -2.98 10.62 17.19
C LYS A 202 -2.77 9.11 17.26
N THR A 203 -3.65 8.32 16.63
CA THR A 203 -3.60 6.86 16.59
C THR A 203 -4.00 6.34 15.21
N ALA A 204 -3.58 5.12 14.87
CA ALA A 204 -3.96 4.48 13.62
C ALA A 204 -5.48 4.27 13.49
N ASP A 205 -6.15 3.92 14.60
CA ASP A 205 -7.61 3.74 14.61
C ASP A 205 -8.36 5.06 14.37
N ALA A 206 -7.94 6.15 15.01
CA ALA A 206 -8.54 7.46 14.77
C ALA A 206 -8.32 7.93 13.33
N ALA A 207 -7.14 7.68 12.76
CA ALA A 207 -6.86 7.97 11.36
C ALA A 207 -7.76 7.13 10.43
N LEU A 208 -7.97 5.84 10.74
CA LEU A 208 -8.84 4.96 9.95
C LEU A 208 -10.31 5.37 10.00
N GLU A 209 -10.82 5.76 11.17
CA GLU A 209 -12.18 6.27 11.31
C GLU A 209 -12.39 7.53 10.46
N ALA A 210 -11.48 8.50 10.56
CA ALA A 210 -11.50 9.70 9.73
C ALA A 210 -11.41 9.35 8.24
N ALA A 211 -10.50 8.45 7.86
CA ALA A 211 -10.30 8.02 6.48
C ALA A 211 -11.57 7.42 5.86
N ARG A 212 -12.28 6.57 6.62
CA ARG A 212 -13.56 5.97 6.19
C ARG A 212 -14.65 7.03 6.03
N ALA A 213 -14.76 7.95 6.99
CA ALA A 213 -15.73 9.04 6.94
C ALA A 213 -15.49 9.99 5.76
N LEU A 214 -14.23 10.28 5.43
CA LEU A 214 -13.85 11.09 4.28
C LEU A 214 -14.10 10.37 2.97
N LYS A 215 -13.71 9.09 2.88
CA LYS A 215 -13.94 8.27 1.67
C LYS A 215 -15.42 8.18 1.33
N ALA A 216 -16.31 8.07 2.32
CA ALA A 216 -17.75 8.03 2.10
C ALA A 216 -18.34 9.34 1.54
N LYS A 217 -17.59 10.45 1.60
CA LYS A 217 -18.00 11.76 1.06
C LYS A 217 -17.49 12.01 -0.35
N LEU A 218 -16.54 11.21 -0.85
CA LEU A 218 -16.04 11.24 -2.23
C LEU A 218 -17.10 10.69 -3.18
#